data_AF-A0A0U3EVF3-F1
#
_entry.id   AF-A0A0U3EVF3-F1
#
_cell.length_a   1.000
_cell.length_b   1.000
_cell.length_c   1.000
_cell.angle_alpha   90.00
_cell.angle_beta   90.00
_cell.angle_gamma   90.00
#
_symmetry.space_group_name_H-M   'P 1'
#
loop_
_entity.id
_entity.type
_entity.pdbx_description
1 polymer ?
#
loop_
_entity_poly.entity_id
_entity_poly.type
_entity_poly.pdbx_seq_one_letter_code
_entity_poly.pdbx_strand_id
1 'polypeptide(L)'
;MNGWTVEKLASLVNVVYGKSPAEIEKLDDGFPIFGTGGVVGFTNEIVCDGPSVILGRKGTIDKVQRCAGPFWAIDTTYYTTPKREFDWSWLYYAISSFDLRKLNEASGVPSLSRASLEALEVATPPLDLHPPSRTSVMERKSINQENDGHEEEQIY
;
A
#
# COMPACT_ATOMS: atom_id res chain seq x y z
N MET A 1 7.51 32.39 -6.17
CA MET A 1 6.78 31.67 -5.11
C MET A 1 6.67 30.23 -5.54
N ASN A 2 7.06 29.27 -4.70
CA ASN A 2 7.44 27.92 -5.15
C ASN A 2 6.24 26.96 -5.38
N GLY A 3 5.00 27.43 -5.39
CA GLY A 3 3.81 26.62 -5.73
C GLY A 3 3.40 25.55 -4.70
N TRP A 4 4.17 25.34 -3.63
CA TRP A 4 3.84 24.38 -2.57
C TRP A 4 2.64 24.83 -1.73
N THR A 5 1.79 23.88 -1.38
CA THR A 5 0.64 24.05 -0.49
C THR A 5 0.79 23.16 0.74
N VAL A 6 -0.01 23.39 1.77
CA VAL A 6 -0.16 22.47 2.90
C VAL A 6 -1.54 21.86 2.82
N GLU A 7 -1.61 20.54 2.79
CA GLU A 7 -2.87 19.80 2.66
C GLU A 7 -2.95 18.69 3.70
N LYS A 8 -4.16 18.34 4.13
CA LYS A 8 -4.35 17.18 4.99
C LYS A 8 -4.08 15.89 4.22
N LEU A 9 -3.48 14.89 4.85
CA LEU A 9 -3.26 13.58 4.23
C LEU A 9 -4.56 12.99 3.68
N ALA A 10 -5.69 13.23 4.38
CA ALA A 10 -7.01 12.83 3.93
C ALA A 10 -7.48 13.42 2.60
N SER A 11 -6.90 14.54 2.10
CA SER A 11 -7.23 15.05 0.75
C SER A 11 -6.48 14.31 -0.36
N LEU A 12 -5.38 13.64 -0.03
CA LEU A 12 -4.49 12.99 -0.98
C LEU A 12 -4.79 11.51 -1.15
N VAL A 13 -5.08 10.81 -0.04
CA VAL A 13 -5.26 9.37 0.00
C VAL A 13 -6.45 8.95 0.84
N ASN A 14 -6.95 7.74 0.61
CA ASN A 14 -7.71 7.00 1.61
C ASN A 14 -6.75 6.19 2.47
N VAL A 15 -6.97 6.18 3.79
CA VAL A 15 -6.25 5.32 4.73
C VAL A 15 -7.13 4.11 5.05
N VAL A 16 -6.70 2.93 4.59
CA VAL A 16 -7.48 1.69 4.59
C VAL A 16 -6.89 0.69 5.58
N TYR A 17 -7.75 0.01 6.34
CA TYR A 17 -7.34 -1.04 7.27
C TYR A 17 -6.78 -2.25 6.52
N GLY A 18 -5.66 -2.79 7.00
CA GLY A 18 -5.22 -4.12 6.60
C GLY A 18 -6.21 -5.21 7.04
N LYS A 19 -5.97 -6.44 6.58
CA LYS A 19 -6.84 -7.60 6.79
C LYS A 19 -6.18 -8.66 7.67
N SER A 20 -6.97 -9.59 8.20
CA SER A 20 -6.45 -10.59 9.13
C SER A 20 -5.38 -11.46 8.45
N PRO A 21 -4.23 -11.73 9.09
CA PRO A 21 -3.26 -12.68 8.55
C PRO A 21 -3.79 -14.12 8.49
N ALA A 22 -4.89 -14.44 9.17
CA ALA A 22 -5.53 -15.75 9.10
C ALA A 22 -6.34 -15.97 7.81
N GLU A 23 -6.57 -14.91 7.02
CA GLU A 23 -7.26 -15.00 5.71
C GLU A 23 -6.32 -15.45 4.59
N ILE A 24 -5.02 -15.59 4.88
CA ILE A 24 -4.00 -15.92 3.88
C ILE A 24 -3.11 -17.05 4.35
N GLU A 25 -2.57 -17.78 3.37
CA GLU A 25 -1.46 -18.69 3.58
C GLU A 25 -0.14 -17.94 3.39
N LYS A 26 0.84 -18.23 4.25
CA LYS A 26 2.21 -17.75 4.09
C LYS A 26 3.00 -18.76 3.26
N LEU A 27 3.59 -18.26 2.18
CA LEU A 27 4.35 -19.01 1.19
C LEU A 27 5.82 -18.57 1.20
N ASP A 28 6.67 -19.34 0.52
CA ASP A 28 8.08 -19.02 0.29
C ASP A 28 8.27 -17.93 -0.76
N ASP A 29 7.32 -17.79 -1.70
CA ASP A 29 7.31 -16.80 -2.77
C ASP A 29 5.90 -16.20 -2.99
N GLY A 30 5.80 -15.20 -3.87
CA GLY A 30 4.56 -14.50 -4.20
C GLY A 30 4.57 -13.01 -3.84
N PHE A 31 3.40 -12.45 -3.54
CA PHE A 31 3.23 -11.06 -3.18
C PHE A 31 3.63 -10.80 -1.71
N PRO A 32 4.32 -9.70 -1.42
CA PRO A 32 4.79 -9.41 -0.07
C PRO A 32 3.61 -9.19 0.90
N ILE A 33 3.72 -9.80 2.08
CA ILE A 33 2.86 -9.55 3.23
C ILE A 33 3.53 -8.48 4.09
N PHE A 34 2.91 -7.32 4.21
CA PHE A 34 3.38 -6.23 5.05
C PHE A 34 2.81 -6.31 6.46
N GLY A 35 3.70 -6.31 7.44
CA GLY A 35 3.44 -6.00 8.85
C GLY A 35 4.01 -4.64 9.24
N THR A 36 3.80 -4.25 10.49
CA THR A 36 4.30 -2.96 11.02
C THR A 36 5.82 -2.84 11.02
N GLY A 37 6.53 -3.98 11.07
CA GLY A 37 7.99 -4.04 11.06
C GLY A 37 8.64 -4.21 9.69
N GLY A 38 7.89 -4.40 8.60
CA GLY A 38 8.46 -4.81 7.32
C GLY A 38 7.63 -5.85 6.60
N VAL A 39 8.17 -6.37 5.51
CA VAL A 39 7.69 -7.61 4.88
C VAL A 39 7.92 -8.78 5.85
N VAL A 40 6.88 -9.57 6.11
CA VAL A 40 6.89 -10.69 7.07
C VAL A 40 6.73 -12.06 6.40
N GLY A 41 6.54 -12.09 5.08
CA GLY A 41 6.37 -13.30 4.29
C GLY A 41 5.78 -12.98 2.92
N PHE A 42 5.36 -14.02 2.21
CA PHE A 42 4.72 -13.90 0.91
C PHE A 42 3.41 -14.67 0.86
N THR A 43 2.53 -14.31 -0.06
CA THR A 43 1.24 -14.96 -0.30
C THR A 43 0.82 -14.79 -1.76
N ASN A 44 -0.14 -15.57 -2.23
CA ASN A 44 -0.77 -15.41 -3.55
C ASN A 44 -2.02 -14.50 -3.52
N GLU A 45 -2.44 -14.06 -2.34
CA GLU A 45 -3.58 -13.18 -2.10
C GLU A 45 -3.15 -11.70 -2.02
N ILE A 46 -4.03 -10.77 -2.40
CA ILE A 46 -3.73 -9.33 -2.33
C ILE A 46 -4.90 -8.54 -1.75
N VAL A 47 -4.57 -7.44 -1.06
CA VAL A 47 -5.56 -6.43 -0.63
C VAL A 47 -5.51 -5.17 -1.47
N CYS A 48 -4.40 -4.96 -2.17
CA CYS A 48 -4.18 -3.80 -3.02
C CYS A 48 -3.26 -4.19 -4.18
N ASP A 49 -3.63 -3.75 -5.38
CA ASP A 49 -2.83 -3.86 -6.60
C ASP A 49 -2.46 -2.46 -7.07
N GLY A 50 -1.42 -1.89 -6.48
CA GLY A 50 -0.97 -0.56 -6.82
C GLY A 50 0.00 0.04 -5.81
N PRO A 51 0.60 1.19 -6.15
CA PRO A 51 1.49 1.88 -5.26
C PRO A 51 0.77 2.33 -3.98
N SER A 52 1.44 2.17 -2.85
CA SER A 52 0.89 2.46 -1.54
C SER A 52 1.98 2.81 -0.55
N VAL A 53 1.71 3.78 0.32
CA VAL A 53 2.41 3.94 1.60
C VAL A 53 1.70 3.10 2.66
N ILE A 54 2.46 2.29 3.38
CA ILE A 54 2.00 1.40 4.45
C ILE A 54 2.46 1.97 5.78
N LEU A 55 1.53 2.04 6.74
CA LEU A 55 1.68 2.72 8.02
C LEU A 55 1.31 1.79 9.17
N GLY A 56 1.98 1.91 10.31
CA GLY A 56 1.65 1.11 11.48
C GLY A 56 0.39 1.60 12.18
N ARG A 57 -0.52 0.67 12.52
CA ARG A 57 -1.70 0.92 13.36
C ARG A 57 -1.46 0.49 14.80
N LYS A 58 -0.82 -0.66 15.02
CA LYS A 58 -0.51 -1.23 16.34
C LYS A 58 0.89 -1.85 16.37
N GLY A 59 1.64 -1.61 17.45
CA GLY A 59 3.01 -2.09 17.60
C GLY A 59 4.00 -1.05 17.08
N THR A 60 4.73 -1.36 16.02
CA THR A 60 5.64 -0.38 15.38
C THR A 60 4.85 0.63 14.55
N ILE A 61 4.61 1.83 15.09
CA ILE A 61 3.80 2.87 14.43
C ILE A 61 4.64 3.88 13.62
N ASP A 62 5.96 3.86 13.78
CA ASP A 62 6.90 4.86 13.26
C ASP A 62 7.75 4.36 12.08
N LYS A 63 7.49 3.14 11.61
CA LYS A 63 8.15 2.58 10.43
C LYS A 63 7.26 2.74 9.20
N VAL A 64 7.41 3.87 8.51
CA VAL A 64 6.77 4.12 7.22
C VAL A 64 7.38 3.20 6.17
N GLN A 65 6.52 2.56 5.36
CA GLN A 65 6.91 1.63 4.31
C GLN A 65 6.24 2.02 3.00
N ARG A 66 6.73 1.53 1.86
CA ARG A 66 6.14 1.76 0.54
C ARG A 66 6.20 0.50 -0.30
N CYS A 67 5.12 0.20 -1.01
CA CYS A 67 5.06 -0.81 -2.06
C CYS A 67 4.65 -0.15 -3.38
N ALA A 68 5.14 -0.64 -4.51
CA ALA A 68 4.80 -0.11 -5.84
C ALA A 68 3.84 -1.02 -6.62
N GLY A 69 3.67 -2.28 -6.20
CA GLY A 69 2.90 -3.31 -6.88
C GLY A 69 1.96 -4.04 -5.93
N PRO A 70 1.47 -5.24 -6.27
CA PRO A 70 0.51 -5.97 -5.46
C PRO A 70 1.07 -6.40 -4.10
N PHE A 71 0.23 -6.37 -3.07
CA PHE A 71 0.63 -6.79 -1.72
C PHE A 71 -0.57 -7.19 -0.84
N TRP A 72 -0.25 -7.88 0.25
CA TRP A 72 -1.13 -8.02 1.41
C TRP A 72 -0.65 -7.12 2.55
N ALA A 73 -1.57 -6.48 3.26
CA ALA A 73 -1.27 -5.70 4.46
C ALA A 73 -2.08 -6.25 5.64
N ILE A 74 -1.41 -6.60 6.73
CA ILE A 74 -2.08 -7.23 7.89
C ILE A 74 -2.83 -6.19 8.73
N ASP A 75 -3.79 -6.63 9.53
CA ASP A 75 -4.70 -5.82 10.36
C ASP A 75 -4.04 -4.89 11.41
N THR A 76 -2.75 -5.08 11.70
CA THR A 76 -1.93 -4.16 12.51
C THR A 76 -1.32 -3.01 11.71
N THR A 77 -1.55 -2.97 10.40
CA THR A 77 -1.14 -1.90 9.48
C THR A 77 -2.34 -1.19 8.85
N TYR A 78 -2.08 0.00 8.35
CA TYR A 78 -2.86 0.67 7.33
C TYR A 78 -2.11 0.63 6.00
N TYR A 79 -2.85 0.61 4.90
CA TYR A 79 -2.32 0.92 3.58
C TYR A 79 -3.09 2.10 2.99
N THR A 80 -2.52 2.75 1.98
CA THR A 80 -3.11 3.94 1.35
C THR A 80 -3.53 3.67 -0.10
N THR A 81 -4.59 4.31 -0.54
CA THR A 81 -5.01 4.35 -1.96
C THR A 81 -5.18 5.80 -2.41
N PRO A 82 -4.85 6.13 -3.67
CA PRO A 82 -4.86 7.52 -4.13
C PRO A 82 -6.29 8.06 -4.24
N LYS A 83 -6.49 9.33 -3.89
CA LYS A 83 -7.67 10.12 -4.27
C LYS A 83 -7.42 10.95 -5.53
N ARG A 84 -6.15 11.19 -5.85
CA ARG A 84 -5.65 11.90 -7.02
C ARG A 84 -4.23 11.44 -7.34
N GLU A 85 -3.72 11.85 -8.49
CA GLU A 85 -2.35 11.56 -8.91
C GLU A 85 -1.31 12.40 -8.16
N PHE A 86 -0.21 11.76 -7.76
CA PHE A 86 1.00 12.37 -7.19
C PHE A 86 2.14 11.34 -7.16
N ASP A 87 3.37 11.77 -6.90
CA ASP A 87 4.50 10.85 -6.72
C ASP A 87 4.46 10.15 -5.35
N TRP A 88 4.32 8.83 -5.36
CA TRP A 88 4.33 8.00 -4.15
C TRP A 88 5.65 8.01 -3.38
N SER A 89 6.76 8.30 -4.06
CA SER A 89 8.06 8.51 -3.43
C SER A 89 8.02 9.78 -2.60
N TRP A 90 7.47 10.87 -3.14
CA TRP A 90 7.26 12.09 -2.38
C TRP A 90 6.37 11.84 -1.16
N LEU A 91 5.21 11.18 -1.32
CA LEU A 91 4.31 10.93 -0.20
C LEU A 91 4.99 10.11 0.91
N TYR A 92 5.75 9.08 0.51
CA TYR A 92 6.56 8.28 1.44
C TYR A 92 7.53 9.14 2.25
N TYR A 93 8.32 10.00 1.59
CA TYR A 93 9.27 10.87 2.28
C TYR A 93 8.58 11.95 3.13
N ALA A 94 7.48 12.51 2.63
CA ALA A 94 6.68 13.51 3.35
C ALA A 94 6.19 12.93 4.67
N ILE A 95 5.57 11.74 4.66
CA ILE A 95 5.08 11.08 5.89
C ILE A 95 6.25 10.62 6.78
N SER A 96 7.34 10.12 6.19
CA SER A 96 8.54 9.69 6.93
C SER A 96 9.23 10.83 7.69
N SER A 97 8.96 12.09 7.32
CA SER A 97 9.51 13.26 8.02
C SER A 97 8.79 13.56 9.35
N PHE A 98 7.62 12.99 9.59
CA PHE A 98 6.88 13.15 10.85
C PHE A 98 7.41 12.22 11.93
N ASP A 99 7.47 12.73 13.16
CA ASP A 99 7.65 11.90 14.34
C ASP A 99 6.31 11.25 14.72
N LEU A 100 5.96 10.15 14.06
CA LEU A 100 4.69 9.45 14.26
C LEU A 100 4.51 8.91 15.68
N ARG A 101 5.59 8.77 16.48
CA ARG A 101 5.48 8.36 17.88
C ARG A 101 4.77 9.40 18.73
N LYS A 102 4.84 10.69 18.36
CA LYS A 102 4.09 11.76 19.05
C LYS A 102 2.57 11.65 18.88
N LEU A 103 2.13 10.86 17.90
CA LEU A 103 0.72 10.58 17.63
C LEU A 103 0.25 9.28 18.30
N ASN A 104 1.07 8.66 19.15
CA ASN A 104 0.68 7.47 19.88
C ASN A 104 -0.49 7.77 20.85
N GLU A 105 -1.55 6.99 20.74
CA GLU A 105 -2.78 7.15 21.53
C GLU A 105 -2.91 6.11 22.65
N ALA A 106 -1.92 5.21 22.80
CA ALA A 106 -1.97 4.12 23.77
C ALA A 106 -0.75 4.11 24.72
N SER A 107 -0.99 3.84 26.00
CA SER A 107 0.07 3.70 27.01
C SER A 107 0.77 2.33 26.99
N GLY A 108 0.14 1.32 26.39
CA GLY A 108 0.66 -0.05 26.27
C GLY A 108 1.32 -0.28 24.92
N VAL A 109 0.73 -1.17 24.11
CA VAL A 109 1.17 -1.38 22.73
C VAL A 109 0.94 -0.09 21.95
N PRO A 110 1.97 0.53 21.34
CA PRO A 110 1.80 1.79 20.64
C PRO A 110 0.74 1.65 19.55
N SER A 111 -0.12 2.66 19.44
CA SER A 111 -1.28 2.63 18.57
C SER A 111 -1.50 3.98 17.93
N LEU A 112 -1.81 3.96 16.65
CA LEU A 112 -2.08 5.14 15.84
C LEU A 112 -3.46 5.00 15.21
N SER A 113 -4.33 5.99 15.38
CA SER A 113 -5.63 5.98 14.71
C SER A 113 -5.54 6.45 13.27
N ARG A 114 -6.46 5.95 12.44
CA ARG A 114 -6.71 6.48 11.11
C ARG A 114 -6.98 7.98 11.13
N ALA A 115 -7.74 8.48 12.11
CA ALA A 115 -8.09 9.89 12.21
C ALA A 115 -6.85 10.77 12.44
N SER A 116 -5.93 10.34 13.30
CA SER A 116 -4.66 11.04 13.53
C SER A 116 -3.77 11.08 12.29
N LEU A 117 -3.73 9.98 11.52
CA LEU A 117 -3.04 9.96 10.22
C LEU A 117 -3.70 10.89 9.20
N GLU A 118 -5.03 10.80 9.05
CA GLU A 118 -5.82 11.61 8.12
C GLU A 118 -5.71 13.12 8.39
N ALA A 119 -5.45 13.50 9.64
CA ALA A 119 -5.26 14.88 10.07
C ALA A 119 -3.85 15.44 9.83
N LEU A 120 -2.87 14.62 9.45
CA LEU A 120 -1.50 15.08 9.15
C LEU A 120 -1.51 16.15 8.05
N GLU A 121 -0.86 17.28 8.31
CA GLU A 121 -0.71 18.36 7.35
C GLU A 121 0.61 18.23 6.59
N VAL A 122 0.55 17.80 5.34
CA VAL A 122 1.72 17.53 4.50
C VAL A 122 1.97 18.67 3.51
N ALA A 123 3.24 19.10 3.44
CA ALA A 123 3.68 20.04 2.42
C ALA A 123 3.64 19.36 1.05
N THR A 124 2.76 19.84 0.17
CA THR A 124 2.41 19.22 -1.11
C THR A 124 2.94 20.07 -2.27
N PRO A 125 3.70 19.48 -3.22
CA PRO A 125 4.20 20.19 -4.38
C PRO A 125 3.07 20.51 -5.36
N PRO A 126 3.25 21.51 -6.23
CA PRO A 126 2.32 21.74 -7.32
C PRO A 126 2.33 20.53 -8.28
N LEU A 127 1.17 20.22 -8.87
CA LEU A 127 0.94 19.01 -9.67
C LEU A 127 1.86 18.91 -10.90
N ASP A 128 2.35 20.04 -11.40
CA ASP A 128 3.22 20.17 -12.57
C ASP A 128 4.70 19.80 -12.30
N LEU A 129 5.09 19.69 -11.03
CA LEU A 129 6.46 19.32 -10.64
C LEU A 129 6.73 17.81 -10.78
N HIS A 130 5.70 17.01 -11.08
CA HIS A 130 5.83 15.57 -11.19
C HIS A 130 6.18 15.16 -12.62
N PRO A 131 7.34 14.51 -12.87
CA PRO A 131 7.50 13.80 -14.14
C PRO A 131 6.40 12.73 -14.22
N PRO A 132 5.84 12.44 -15.41
CA PRO A 132 4.88 11.35 -15.55
C PRO A 132 5.51 10.08 -14.98
N SER A 133 4.89 9.52 -13.94
CA SER A 133 5.24 8.21 -13.41
C SER A 133 5.39 7.27 -14.61
N ARG A 134 6.56 6.66 -14.76
CA ARG A 134 6.81 5.65 -15.79
C ARG A 134 5.90 4.45 -15.49
N THR A 135 4.64 4.53 -15.88
CA THR A 135 3.73 3.39 -15.96
C THR A 135 4.11 2.63 -17.22
N SER A 136 5.13 1.78 -17.13
CA SER A 136 5.29 0.71 -18.11
C SER A 136 4.17 -0.30 -17.89
N VAL A 137 3.12 -0.14 -18.71
CA VAL A 137 2.33 -1.19 -19.37
C VAL A 137 2.40 -2.55 -18.67
N MET A 138 1.37 -2.87 -17.90
CA MET A 138 0.86 -4.24 -17.83
C MET A 138 -0.60 -4.18 -18.25
N GLU A 139 -0.80 -4.22 -19.57
CA GLU A 139 -2.08 -4.58 -20.14
C GLU A 139 -2.51 -5.93 -19.55
N ARG A 140 -3.70 -5.89 -18.97
CA ARG A 140 -4.46 -7.06 -18.55
C ARG A 140 -4.54 -8.04 -19.73
N LYS A 141 -4.00 -9.25 -19.58
CA LYS A 141 -4.60 -10.41 -20.23
C LYS A 141 -5.56 -11.05 -19.23
N SER A 142 -6.80 -10.58 -19.25
CA SER A 142 -7.93 -11.42 -18.90
C SER A 142 -8.41 -12.07 -20.20
N ILE A 143 -8.45 -13.41 -20.25
CA ILE A 143 -9.53 -14.21 -20.83
C ILE A 143 -9.30 -15.64 -20.32
N ASN A 144 -10.22 -16.08 -19.48
CA ASN A 144 -10.51 -17.48 -19.26
C ASN A 144 -11.20 -18.04 -20.51
N GLN A 145 -11.02 -19.35 -20.68
CA GLN A 145 -11.91 -20.30 -21.36
C GLN A 145 -11.58 -20.60 -22.82
N GLU A 146 -10.98 -21.78 -23.03
CA GLU A 146 -11.62 -22.83 -23.82
C GLU A 146 -11.17 -24.19 -23.26
N ASN A 147 -12.13 -24.86 -22.60
CA ASN A 147 -12.18 -26.31 -22.60
C ASN A 147 -12.57 -26.70 -24.02
N ASP A 148 -11.76 -27.51 -24.70
CA ASP A 148 -12.31 -28.50 -25.61
C ASP A 148 -11.45 -29.76 -25.53
N GLY A 149 -12.11 -30.88 -25.23
CA GLY A 149 -11.49 -32.19 -25.18
C GLY A 149 -11.48 -32.79 -26.58
N HIS A 150 -10.37 -33.44 -26.94
CA HIS A 150 -10.36 -34.53 -27.91
C HIS A 150 -9.14 -35.41 -27.61
N GLU A 151 -9.33 -36.40 -26.73
CA GLU A 151 -8.59 -37.66 -26.82
C GLU A 151 -9.37 -38.53 -27.80
N GLU A 152 -8.88 -38.66 -29.05
CA GLU A 152 -9.20 -39.79 -29.91
C GLU A 152 -7.94 -40.26 -30.63
N GLU A 153 -7.83 -41.58 -30.69
CA GLU A 153 -6.71 -42.43 -31.08
C GLU A 153 -6.35 -42.33 -32.57
N GLN A 154 -5.05 -42.40 -32.90
CA GLN A 154 -4.52 -43.19 -34.03
C GLN A 154 -2.99 -43.15 -34.06
N ILE A 155 -2.33 -44.25 -33.69
CA ILE A 155 -0.98 -44.58 -34.18
C ILE A 155 -0.96 -46.07 -34.54
N TYR A 156 -0.44 -46.32 -35.74
CA TYR A 156 -0.28 -47.58 -36.48
C TYR A 156 0.30 -48.76 -35.68
#